data_AF-A0A7Y8Q266-F1
#
_entry.id   AF-A0A7Y8Q266-F1
#
_cell.length_a   1.000
_cell.length_b   1.000
_cell.length_c   1.000
_cell.angle_alpha   90.00
_cell.angle_beta   90.00
_cell.angle_gamma   90.00
#
_symmetry.space_group_name_H-M   'P 1'
#
loop_
_entity.id
_entity.type
_entity.pdbx_description
1 polymer ?
#
loop_
_entity_poly.entity_id
_entity_poly.type
_entity_poly.pdbx_seq_one_letter_code
_entity_poly.pdbx_strand_id
1 'polypeptide(L)' 'MTRREAMALLGVNKLFQLADKLELTTAAIAQWGDDADIPEYREYEVRELAAGRVPKRLLKSKQNLTASAVLENIQN' A
#
# COMPACT_ATOMS: atom_id res chain seq x y z
N MET A 1 -8.61 -12.84 1.99
CA MET A 1 -7.71 -12.76 3.17
C MET A 1 -8.18 -11.63 4.08
N THR A 2 -8.04 -11.77 5.38
CA THR A 2 -8.36 -10.73 6.37
C THR A 2 -7.22 -9.72 6.54
N ARG A 3 -7.51 -8.60 7.19
CA ARG A 3 -6.48 -7.61 7.56
C ARG A 3 -5.38 -8.21 8.43
N ARG A 4 -5.74 -9.12 9.35
CA ARG A 4 -4.78 -9.79 10.25
C ARG A 4 -3.84 -10.70 9.48
N GLU A 5 -4.39 -11.45 8.52
CA GLU A 5 -3.59 -12.28 7.61
C GLU A 5 -2.65 -11.42 6.75
N ALA A 6 -3.13 -10.29 6.24
CA ALA A 6 -2.30 -9.34 5.49
C ALA A 6 -1.12 -8.81 6.33
N MET A 7 -1.38 -8.45 7.58
CA MET A 7 -0.33 -8.01 8.51
C MET A 7 0.70 -9.12 8.78
N ALA A 8 0.23 -10.35 9.02
CA ALA A 8 1.09 -11.50 9.24
C ALA A 8 1.94 -11.82 8.00
N LEU A 9 1.35 -11.77 6.80
CA LEU A 9 2.04 -12.05 5.54
C LEU A 9 3.15 -11.02 5.25
N LEU A 10 2.93 -9.76 5.63
CA LEU A 10 3.91 -8.68 5.46
C LEU A 10 4.86 -8.52 6.67
N GLY A 11 4.73 -9.36 7.70
CA GLY A 11 5.55 -9.31 8.91
C GLY A 11 5.41 -8.02 9.72
N VAL A 12 4.23 -7.39 9.69
CA VAL A 12 3.95 -6.15 10.43
C VAL A 12 2.98 -6.41 11.58
N ASN A 13 3.14 -5.65 12.66
CA ASN A 13 2.35 -5.85 13.88
C ASN A 13 1.43 -4.67 14.20
N LYS A 14 1.58 -3.54 13.50
CA LYS A 14 0.82 -2.32 13.74
C LYS A 14 0.12 -1.85 12.47
N LEU A 15 -1.09 -1.31 12.64
CA LEU A 15 -1.96 -0.87 11.53
C LEU A 15 -1.27 0.17 10.62
N PHE A 16 -0.54 1.12 11.19
CA PHE A 16 0.17 2.15 10.42
C PHE A 16 1.28 1.57 9.54
N GLN A 17 1.93 0.47 9.95
CA GLN A 17 2.97 -0.17 9.15
C GLN A 17 2.38 -0.82 7.90
N LEU A 18 1.18 -1.40 8.01
CA LEU A 18 0.44 -1.92 6.87
C LEU A 18 0.01 -0.79 5.93
N ALA A 19 -0.45 0.32 6.51
CA ALA A 19 -0.84 1.51 5.77
C ALA A 19 0.34 2.10 4.98
N ASP A 20 1.52 2.24 5.61
CA ASP A 20 2.74 2.74 4.98
C ASP A 20 3.18 1.84 3.81
N LYS A 21 3.21 0.51 4.01
CA LYS A 21 3.59 -0.44 2.95
C LYS A 21 2.69 -0.37 1.71
N LEU A 22 1.40 -0.07 1.92
CA LEU A 22 0.41 0.03 0.85
C LEU A 22 0.20 1.47 0.36
N GLU A 23 0.94 2.45 0.89
CA GLU A 23 0.69 3.88 0.65
C GLU A 23 -0.80 4.24 0.79
N LEU A 24 -1.38 3.87 1.93
CA LEU A 24 -2.76 4.15 2.30
C LEU A 24 -2.83 4.88 3.64
N THR A 25 -3.99 5.44 3.95
CA THR A 25 -4.23 6.00 5.28
C THR A 25 -4.58 4.88 6.27
N THR A 26 -4.20 5.05 7.53
CA THR A 26 -4.59 4.16 8.63
C THR A 26 -6.11 3.99 8.71
N ALA A 27 -6.88 5.05 8.45
CA ALA A 27 -8.34 5.01 8.40
C ALA A 27 -8.87 4.08 7.29
N ALA A 28 -8.26 4.09 6.09
CA ALA A 28 -8.65 3.20 5.00
C ALA A 28 -8.37 1.73 5.32
N ILE A 29 -7.26 1.44 6.01
CA ILE A 29 -6.96 0.07 6.50
C ILE A 29 -7.94 -0.34 7.61
N ALA A 30 -8.30 0.57 8.52
CA ALA A 30 -9.23 0.30 9.61
C ALA A 30 -10.64 -0.10 9.10
N GLN A 31 -11.07 0.47 7.97
CA GLN A 31 -12.36 0.15 7.35
C GLN A 31 -12.50 -1.29 6.88
N TRP A 32 -11.40 -2.04 6.71
CA TRP A 32 -11.46 -3.44 6.27
C TRP A 32 -11.98 -4.38 7.36
N GLY A 33 -12.08 -3.92 8.61
CA GLY A 33 -12.43 -4.78 9.74
C GLY A 33 -11.32 -5.78 10.08
N ASP A 34 -11.54 -6.50 11.18
CA ASP A 34 -10.55 -7.44 11.72
C ASP A 34 -10.74 -8.84 11.13
N ASP A 35 -12.00 -9.24 10.96
CA ASP A 35 -12.43 -10.59 10.58
C ASP A 35 -13.16 -10.62 9.22
N ALA A 36 -13.27 -9.46 8.55
CA ALA A 36 -13.80 -9.38 7.20
C ALA A 36 -12.67 -9.51 6.16
N ASP A 37 -13.01 -10.10 5.02
CA ASP A 37 -12.10 -10.16 3.89
C ASP A 37 -11.81 -8.76 3.37
N ILE A 38 -10.52 -8.49 3.14
CA ILE A 38 -10.11 -7.27 2.46
C ILE A 38 -10.54 -7.37 1.00
N PRO A 39 -10.80 -6.24 0.32
CA PRO A 39 -11.15 -6.26 -1.09
C PRO A 39 -10.10 -6.99 -1.95
N GLU A 40 -10.53 -7.76 -2.95
CA GLU A 40 -9.66 -8.64 -3.76
C GLU A 40 -8.44 -7.91 -4.35
N TYR A 41 -8.62 -6.67 -4.82
CA TYR A 41 -7.53 -5.86 -5.35
C TYR A 41 -6.49 -5.51 -4.28
N ARG A 42 -6.88 -5.35 -3.00
CA ARG A 42 -5.94 -5.13 -1.87
C ARG A 42 -5.22 -6.41 -1.50
N GLU A 43 -5.92 -7.53 -1.52
CA GLU A 43 -5.31 -8.84 -1.35
C GLU A 43 -4.23 -9.09 -2.40
N TYR A 44 -4.49 -8.77 -3.66
CA TYR A 44 -3.47 -8.82 -4.70
C TYR A 44 -2.26 -7.92 -4.38
N GLU A 45 -2.47 -6.67 -3.95
CA GLU A 45 -1.37 -5.77 -3.57
C GLU A 45 -0.52 -6.32 -2.42
N VAL A 46 -1.17 -6.86 -1.39
CA VAL A 46 -0.51 -7.48 -0.24
C VAL A 46 0.33 -8.69 -0.66
N ARG A 47 -0.20 -9.54 -1.54
CA ARG A 47 0.54 -10.71 -2.07
C ARG A 47 1.74 -10.29 -2.91
N GLU A 48 1.60 -9.27 -3.75
CA GLU A 48 2.72 -8.74 -4.52
C GLU A 48 3.84 -8.22 -3.62
N LEU A 49 3.49 -7.44 -2.59
CA LEU A 49 4.45 -6.93 -1.61
C LEU A 49 5.13 -8.06 -0.83
N ALA A 50 4.37 -9.09 -0.44
CA ALA A 50 4.92 -10.28 0.23
C ALA A 50 5.87 -11.07 -0.68
N ALA A 51 5.62 -11.08 -1.99
CA ALA A 51 6.51 -11.66 -3.00
C ALA A 51 7.72 -10.76 -3.35
N GLY A 52 7.90 -9.62 -2.66
CA GLY A 52 8.96 -8.65 -2.95
C GLY A 52 8.73 -7.83 -4.23
N ARG A 53 7.53 -7.88 -4.81
CA ARG A 53 7.13 -7.09 -5.98
C ARG A 53 6.42 -5.81 -5.56
N VAL A 54 6.48 -4.79 -6.42
CA VAL A 54 5.78 -3.51 -6.19
C VAL A 54 4.46 -3.53 -6.98
N PRO A 55 3.30 -3.36 -6.32
CA PRO A 55 2.03 -3.31 -7.01
C PRO A 55 1.95 -2.18 -8.04
N LYS A 56 1.23 -2.43 -9.14
CA LYS A 56 1.10 -1.47 -10.26
C LYS A 56 0.63 -0.07 -9.83
N ARG A 57 -0.24 0.02 -8.82
CA ARG A 57 -0.68 1.31 -8.27
C ARG A 57 0.48 2.09 -7.65
N LEU A 58 1.32 1.43 -6.84
CA LEU A 58 2.46 2.06 -6.18
C LEU A 58 3.55 2.46 -7.19
N LEU A 59 3.71 1.70 -8.27
CA LEU A 59 4.59 2.10 -9.39
C LEU A 59 4.13 3.42 -10.01
N LYS A 60 2.83 3.61 -10.23
CA LYS A 60 2.26 4.86 -10.74
C LYS A 60 2.40 6.02 -9.74
N SER A 61 2.20 5.77 -8.44
CA SER A 61 2.42 6.78 -7.39
C SER A 61 3.84 7.34 -7.46
N LYS A 62 4.85 6.47 -7.56
CA LYS A 62 6.25 6.87 -7.66
C LYS A 62 6.56 7.65 -8.94
N GLN A 63 5.96 7.25 -10.06
CA GLN A 63 6.10 7.96 -11.35
C GLN A 63 5.53 9.38 -11.30
N ASN A 64 4.38 9.58 -10.64
CA ASN A 64 3.77 10.90 -10.51
C ASN A 64 4.58 11.85 -9.61
N LEU A 65 5.21 11.32 -8.56
CA LEU A 65 6.13 12.10 -7.71
C LEU A 65 7.39 12.52 -8.49
N THR A 66 7.98 11.61 -9.26
CA THR A 66 9.15 11.93 -10.09
C THR A 66 8.83 12.91 -11.22
N ALA A 67 7.63 12.83 -11.82
CA ALA A 67 7.23 13.76 -12.88
C ALA A 67 6.94 15.17 -12.35
N SER A 68 6.35 15.31 -11.15
CA SER A 68 6.11 16.62 -10.54
C SER A 68 7.40 17.31 -10.09
N ALA A 69 8.35 16.56 -9.51
CA ALA A 69 9.63 17.13 -9.06
C ALA A 69 10.50 17.67 -10.20
N VAL A 70 10.38 17.13 -11.41
CA VAL A 70 11.11 17.61 -12.60
C VAL A 70 10.55 18.93 -13.12
N LEU A 71 9.26 19.21 -12.91
CA LEU A 71 8.62 20.44 -13.40
C LEU A 71 8.92 21.67 -12.51
N GLU A 72 9.13 21.51 -11.20
CA GLU A 72 9.52 22.62 -10.32
C GLU A 72 10.95 23.12 -10.58
N ASN A 73 11.86 22.25 -11.07
CA ASN A 73 13.27 22.61 -11.23
C ASN A 73 13.61 23.29 -12.57
N ILE A 74 12.60 23.59 -13.42
CA ILE A 74 12.78 24.26 -14.72
C ILE A 74 12.32 25.74 -14.66
N GLN A 75 11.82 26.20 -13.50
CA GLN A 75 11.30 27.56 -13.33
C GLN A 75 12.17 28.54 -12.51
N ASN A 76 13.44 28.21 -12.22
CA ASN A 76 14.38 29.13 -11.56
C ASN A 76 15.61 29.41 -12.43
#